data_AF-A0A250XGL5-F1
#
_entry.id   AF-A0A250XGL5-F1
#
_cell.length_a   1.000
_cell.length_b   1.000
_cell.length_c   1.000
_cell.angle_alpha   90.00
_cell.angle_beta   90.00
_cell.angle_gamma   90.00
#
_symmetry.space_group_name_H-M   'P 1'
#
loop_
_entity.id
_entity.type
_entity.pdbx_description
1 polymer ?
#
loop_
_entity_poly.entity_id
_entity_poly.type
_entity_poly.pdbx_seq_one_letter_code
_entity_poly.pdbx_strand_id
1 'polypeptide(L)'
;MDVVTSSESESTRTGDTDAVFLYHLVPGHETPSFGIHCAKVSGIPGQVLDRAKEVLHSQETGAPLRVPSTLGVKVHDKVSSMALLKSMFRPLWDAMARPYRAAVYKELSQYGLRYDDLYDPLKDEDVAEALRRLPPEVILERNCRLRRAADLDMKHDHLHGELLAKQTPGEHYLQEALEEVRKERRERALLGTQPAYTRIYY
;
A
#
# COMPACT_ATOMS: atom_id res chain seq x y z
N MET A 1 20.01 68.80 0.81
CA MET A 1 19.14 68.78 2.00
C MET A 1 18.38 67.47 1.91
N ASP A 2 19.01 66.42 2.43
CA ASP A 2 18.55 65.04 2.43
C ASP A 2 17.65 64.78 3.64
N VAL A 3 16.53 64.07 3.48
CA VAL A 3 15.84 63.27 4.51
C VAL A 3 15.03 62.20 3.75
N VAL A 4 15.59 61.01 3.47
CA VAL A 4 15.46 59.76 4.25
C VAL A 4 14.00 59.35 4.53
N THR A 5 13.48 58.44 3.70
CA THR A 5 12.35 57.57 4.00
C THR A 5 12.85 56.40 4.84
N SER A 6 12.50 56.36 6.13
CA SER A 6 12.82 55.25 7.02
C SER A 6 11.81 54.11 6.86
N SER A 7 12.32 52.97 6.43
CA SER A 7 11.73 51.64 6.59
C SER A 7 11.65 51.26 8.08
N GLU A 8 10.49 50.82 8.54
CA GLU A 8 10.36 50.05 9.78
C GLU A 8 10.54 48.57 9.44
N SER A 9 11.67 48.00 9.86
CA SER A 9 11.91 46.56 9.93
C SER A 9 11.85 46.11 11.38
N GLU A 10 10.85 45.29 11.68
CA GLU A 10 10.65 44.68 12.99
C GLU A 10 11.62 43.50 13.18
N SER A 11 12.19 43.43 14.38
CA SER A 11 13.29 42.53 14.73
C SER A 11 12.81 41.17 15.21
N THR A 12 13.52 40.11 14.85
CA THR A 12 13.68 38.93 15.71
C THR A 12 15.15 38.49 15.73
N ARG A 13 15.73 38.49 16.93
CA ARG A 13 17.08 38.09 17.28
C ARG A 13 17.30 36.58 17.09
N THR A 14 18.46 36.18 16.56
CA THR A 14 19.33 35.08 17.05
C THR A 14 20.55 34.90 16.13
N GLY A 15 21.76 34.87 16.71
CA GLY A 15 22.97 34.29 16.09
C GLY A 15 23.74 35.19 15.13
N ASP A 16 24.79 35.84 15.64
CA ASP A 16 25.80 36.56 14.86
C ASP A 16 26.69 35.56 14.10
N THR A 17 26.21 35.14 12.93
CA THR A 17 27.08 34.71 11.85
C THR A 17 26.77 35.62 10.68
N ASP A 18 27.62 36.60 10.43
CA ASP A 18 27.59 37.40 9.19
C ASP A 18 27.65 36.42 8.01
N ALA A 19 26.49 36.12 7.44
CA ALA A 19 26.40 35.29 6.26
C ALA A 19 26.98 36.10 5.10
N VAL A 20 28.25 35.85 4.76
CA VAL A 20 28.90 36.45 3.60
C VAL A 20 28.34 35.78 2.35
N PHE A 21 27.32 36.39 1.76
CA PHE A 21 26.78 35.96 0.48
C PHE A 21 27.78 36.30 -0.63
N LEU A 22 28.36 35.28 -1.26
CA LEU A 22 29.35 35.42 -2.34
C LEU A 22 28.72 35.86 -3.68
N TYR A 23 27.41 36.10 -3.73
CA TYR A 23 26.69 36.47 -4.94
C TYR A 23 25.74 37.63 -4.67
N HIS A 24 25.65 38.54 -5.64
CA HIS A 24 24.74 39.68 -5.62
C HIS A 24 23.44 39.30 -6.34
N LEU A 25 22.29 39.56 -5.71
CA LEU A 25 20.97 39.32 -6.30
C LEU A 25 20.71 40.36 -7.40
N VAL A 26 20.50 39.91 -8.63
CA VAL A 26 20.14 40.79 -9.75
C VAL A 26 18.62 41.06 -9.68
N PRO A 27 18.18 42.32 -9.68
CA PRO A 27 16.75 42.64 -9.69
C PRO A 27 16.05 42.00 -10.90
N GLY A 28 14.96 41.28 -10.67
CA GLY A 28 14.19 40.58 -11.71
C GLY A 28 14.69 39.17 -12.08
N HIS A 29 15.74 38.66 -11.42
CA HIS A 29 16.19 37.27 -11.61
C HIS A 29 15.72 36.39 -10.45
N GLU A 30 14.62 35.66 -10.66
CA GLU A 30 14.18 34.60 -9.76
C GLU A 30 14.74 33.27 -10.26
N THR A 31 15.64 32.66 -9.49
CA THR A 31 16.04 31.27 -9.78
C THR A 31 14.84 30.36 -9.54
N PRO A 32 14.48 29.46 -10.47
CA PRO A 32 13.54 28.40 -10.15
C PRO A 32 14.07 27.63 -8.94
N SER A 33 13.18 27.20 -8.05
CA SER A 33 13.53 26.65 -6.73
C SER A 33 14.82 25.80 -6.73
N PHE A 34 15.74 26.12 -5.82
CA PHE A 34 17.03 25.43 -5.71
C PHE A 34 16.86 23.91 -5.51
N GLY A 35 15.74 23.48 -4.92
CA GLY A 35 15.38 22.08 -4.72
C GLY A 35 15.31 21.26 -6.02
N ILE A 36 14.81 21.83 -7.12
CA ILE A 36 14.79 21.13 -8.42
C ILE A 36 16.20 20.91 -8.95
N HIS A 37 17.08 21.88 -8.74
CA HIS A 37 18.49 21.75 -9.13
C HIS A 37 19.19 20.66 -8.32
N CYS A 38 18.99 20.63 -6.99
CA CYS A 38 19.49 19.55 -6.13
C CYS A 38 18.98 18.19 -6.60
N ALA A 39 17.68 18.06 -6.87
CA ALA A 39 17.09 16.80 -7.36
C ALA A 39 17.72 16.34 -8.68
N LYS A 40 18.00 17.26 -9.62
CA LYS A 40 18.69 16.94 -10.87
C LYS A 40 20.11 16.44 -10.63
N VAL A 41 20.88 17.08 -9.75
CA VAL A 41 22.25 16.67 -9.40
C VAL A 41 22.27 15.30 -8.71
N SER A 42 21.24 15.00 -7.91
CA SER A 42 21.06 13.69 -7.26
C SER A 42 20.58 12.58 -8.18
N GLY A 43 20.40 12.83 -9.48
CA GLY A 43 20.00 11.81 -10.46
C GLY A 43 18.52 11.45 -10.44
N ILE A 44 17.66 12.33 -9.92
CA ILE A 44 16.21 12.11 -9.97
C ILE A 44 15.73 12.07 -11.44
N PRO A 45 14.86 11.11 -11.83
CA PRO A 45 14.37 10.98 -13.20
C PRO A 45 13.72 12.27 -13.73
N GLY A 46 14.00 12.62 -14.99
CA GLY A 46 13.51 13.85 -15.62
C GLY A 46 11.98 14.02 -15.57
N GLN A 47 11.23 12.92 -15.65
CA GLN A 47 9.76 12.92 -15.56
C GLN A 47 9.26 13.50 -14.22
N VAL A 48 9.99 13.24 -13.13
CA VAL A 48 9.66 13.77 -11.80
C VAL A 48 10.01 15.25 -11.72
N LEU A 49 11.15 15.64 -12.29
CA LEU A 49 11.58 17.05 -12.33
C LEU A 49 10.61 17.91 -13.15
N ASP A 50 10.13 17.42 -14.28
CA ASP A 50 9.20 18.14 -15.14
C ASP A 50 7.82 18.28 -14.49
N ARG A 51 7.36 17.24 -13.79
CA ARG A 51 6.15 17.32 -12.97
C ARG A 51 6.30 18.31 -11.81
N ALA A 52 7.45 18.32 -11.14
CA ALA A 52 7.72 19.25 -10.05
C ALA A 52 7.68 20.71 -10.52
N LYS A 53 8.24 21.01 -11.70
CA LYS A 53 8.14 22.36 -12.32
C LYS A 53 6.70 22.77 -12.57
N GLU A 54 5.86 21.86 -13.08
CA GLU A 54 4.44 22.14 -13.33
C GLU A 54 3.66 22.43 -12.03
N VAL A 55 3.95 21.70 -10.96
CA VAL A 55 3.35 21.93 -9.63
C VAL A 55 3.73 23.30 -9.09
N LEU A 56 5.00 23.68 -9.15
CA LEU A 56 5.46 25.00 -8.69
C LEU A 56 4.80 26.13 -9.47
N HIS A 57 4.80 26.03 -10.81
CA HIS A 57 4.13 27.02 -11.65
C HIS A 57 2.64 27.15 -11.32
N SER A 58 1.97 26.04 -11.00
CA SER A 58 0.57 26.05 -10.60
C SER A 58 0.36 26.76 -9.25
N GLN A 59 1.26 26.57 -8.29
CA GLN A 59 1.22 27.26 -7.00
C GLN A 59 1.48 28.77 -7.13
N GLU A 60 2.49 29.15 -7.91
CA GLU A 60 2.86 30.56 -8.17
C GLU A 60 1.74 31.31 -8.88
N THR A 61 1.06 30.66 -9.83
CA THR A 61 -0.03 31.26 -10.61
C THR A 61 -1.40 31.14 -9.89
N GLY A 62 -1.48 30.38 -8.79
CA GLY A 62 -2.75 30.02 -8.15
C GLY A 62 -3.68 29.17 -9.02
N ALA A 63 -3.14 28.55 -10.07
CA ALA A 63 -3.91 27.71 -10.98
C ALA A 63 -4.22 26.36 -10.31
N PRO A 64 -5.40 25.76 -10.58
CA PRO A 64 -5.70 24.44 -10.06
C PRO A 64 -4.66 23.43 -10.56
N LEU A 65 -4.10 22.65 -9.64
CA LEU A 65 -3.12 21.62 -9.99
C LEU A 65 -3.72 20.64 -10.99
N ARG A 66 -3.17 20.63 -12.19
CA ARG A 66 -3.49 19.60 -13.17
C ARG A 66 -2.92 18.29 -12.63
N VAL A 67 -3.79 17.44 -12.10
CA VAL A 67 -3.42 16.04 -11.88
C VAL A 67 -3.10 15.47 -13.25
N PRO A 68 -1.91 14.89 -13.48
CA PRO A 68 -1.61 14.28 -14.75
C PRO A 68 -2.70 13.23 -14.98
N SER A 69 -3.46 13.42 -16.04
CA SER A 69 -4.40 12.43 -16.55
C SER A 69 -3.55 11.26 -17.02
N THR A 70 -3.20 10.38 -16.08
CA THR A 70 -2.48 9.12 -16.27
C THR A 70 -1.40 9.21 -17.34
N LEU A 71 -0.12 9.40 -16.96
CA LEU A 71 0.98 8.81 -17.73
C LEU A 71 0.49 7.43 -18.17
N GLY A 72 0.39 7.20 -19.48
CA GLY A 72 -0.39 6.13 -20.11
C GLY A 72 -0.02 4.71 -19.69
N VAL A 73 -0.22 4.39 -18.41
CA VAL A 73 -0.50 3.06 -17.94
C VAL A 73 -1.88 2.80 -18.49
N LYS A 74 -1.90 2.09 -19.62
CA LYS A 74 -3.05 1.27 -19.97
C LYS A 74 -3.26 0.35 -18.77
N VAL A 75 -4.09 0.77 -17.82
CA VAL A 75 -4.75 -0.17 -16.93
C VAL A 75 -5.56 -1.00 -17.91
N HIS A 76 -5.01 -2.16 -18.28
CA HIS A 76 -5.73 -3.08 -19.13
C HIS A 76 -6.79 -3.71 -18.23
N ASP A 77 -7.85 -2.96 -17.96
CA ASP A 77 -9.08 -3.45 -17.37
C ASP A 77 -9.72 -4.38 -18.41
N LYS A 78 -9.18 -5.60 -18.57
CA LYS A 78 -9.92 -6.72 -19.16
C LYS A 78 -10.99 -7.17 -18.17
N VAL A 79 -11.84 -6.27 -17.72
CA VAL A 79 -12.92 -6.57 -16.78
C VAL A 79 -14.18 -5.86 -17.25
N SER A 80 -14.69 -6.25 -18.40
CA SER A 80 -16.00 -5.79 -18.87
C SER A 80 -16.76 -6.92 -19.59
N SER A 81 -16.13 -7.63 -20.52
CA SER A 81 -16.75 -8.81 -21.16
C SER A 81 -16.79 -10.05 -20.25
N MET A 82 -15.71 -10.31 -19.49
CA MET A 82 -15.61 -11.49 -18.64
C MET A 82 -16.40 -11.36 -17.34
N ALA A 83 -16.66 -10.14 -16.86
CA ALA A 83 -17.49 -9.90 -15.68
C ALA A 83 -18.97 -10.21 -15.94
N LEU A 84 -19.47 -9.83 -17.11
CA LEU A 84 -20.83 -10.17 -17.56
C LEU A 84 -20.96 -11.68 -17.85
N LEU A 85 -19.97 -12.29 -18.50
CA LEU A 85 -19.96 -13.75 -18.67
C LEU A 85 -19.94 -14.47 -17.31
N LYS A 86 -19.11 -14.00 -16.38
CA LYS A 86 -18.97 -14.58 -15.03
C LYS A 86 -20.21 -14.36 -14.16
N SER A 87 -20.96 -13.28 -14.32
CA SER A 87 -22.22 -13.07 -13.60
C SER A 87 -23.32 -14.01 -14.12
N MET A 88 -23.34 -14.30 -15.43
CA MET A 88 -24.27 -15.27 -16.02
C MET A 88 -23.94 -16.72 -15.65
N PHE A 89 -22.65 -17.08 -15.59
CA PHE A 89 -22.22 -18.44 -15.19
C PHE A 89 -21.99 -18.61 -13.68
N ARG A 90 -22.19 -17.56 -12.87
CA ARG A 90 -22.04 -17.59 -11.42
C ARG A 90 -22.85 -18.70 -10.72
N PRO A 91 -24.16 -18.89 -10.99
CA PRO A 91 -24.94 -19.92 -10.29
C PRO A 91 -24.47 -21.34 -10.64
N LEU A 92 -24.00 -21.55 -11.86
CA LEU A 92 -23.41 -22.83 -12.29
C LEU A 92 -22.06 -23.07 -11.61
N TRP A 93 -21.18 -22.06 -11.60
CA TRP A 93 -19.88 -22.15 -10.95
C TRP A 93 -20.00 -22.40 -9.44
N ASP A 94 -20.91 -21.68 -8.78
CA ASP A 94 -21.18 -21.84 -7.35
C ASP A 94 -21.76 -23.23 -7.06
N ALA A 95 -22.63 -23.76 -7.91
CA ALA A 95 -23.15 -25.12 -7.79
C ALA A 95 -22.04 -26.18 -7.94
N MET A 96 -21.13 -26.00 -8.90
CA MET A 96 -19.99 -26.89 -9.12
C MET A 96 -18.93 -26.81 -8.00
N ALA A 97 -18.74 -25.63 -7.39
CA ALA A 97 -17.75 -25.42 -6.33
C ALA A 97 -18.21 -25.90 -4.95
N ARG A 98 -19.52 -26.09 -4.70
CA ARG A 98 -20.08 -26.58 -3.44
C ARG A 98 -19.45 -27.88 -2.93
N PRO A 99 -19.42 -28.99 -3.70
CA PRO A 99 -18.83 -30.25 -3.23
C PRO A 99 -17.34 -30.11 -2.94
N TYR A 100 -16.62 -29.36 -3.79
CA TYR A 100 -15.21 -29.07 -3.58
C TYR A 100 -14.96 -28.32 -2.27
N ARG A 101 -15.71 -27.24 -2.04
CA ARG A 101 -15.60 -26.45 -0.80
C ARG A 101 -15.94 -27.29 0.43
N ALA A 102 -16.97 -28.14 0.36
CA ALA A 102 -17.33 -29.04 1.44
C ALA A 102 -16.22 -30.06 1.74
N ALA A 103 -15.58 -30.62 0.70
CA ALA A 103 -14.44 -31.52 0.86
C ALA A 103 -13.26 -30.80 1.52
N VAL A 104 -12.88 -29.60 1.03
CA VAL A 104 -11.79 -28.80 1.62
C VAL A 104 -12.09 -28.47 3.08
N TYR A 105 -13.31 -28.03 3.41
CA TYR A 105 -13.67 -27.70 4.79
C TYR A 105 -13.68 -28.93 5.70
N LYS A 106 -14.07 -30.10 5.19
CA LYS A 106 -13.97 -31.35 5.94
C LYS A 106 -12.52 -31.67 6.28
N GLU A 107 -11.59 -31.52 5.35
CA GLU A 107 -10.16 -31.76 5.60
C GLU A 107 -9.58 -30.72 6.58
N LEU A 108 -9.90 -29.44 6.39
CA LEU A 108 -9.43 -28.38 7.31
C LEU A 108 -9.94 -28.59 8.74
N SER A 109 -11.19 -29.04 8.90
CA SER A 109 -11.77 -29.31 10.21
C SER A 109 -11.04 -30.43 10.95
N GLN A 110 -10.56 -31.45 10.23
CA GLN A 110 -9.79 -32.56 10.82
C GLN A 110 -8.50 -32.10 11.49
N TYR A 111 -7.86 -31.05 10.98
CA TYR A 111 -6.65 -30.44 11.57
C TYR A 111 -6.96 -29.22 12.45
N GLY A 112 -8.23 -28.81 12.49
CA GLY A 112 -8.69 -27.62 13.20
C GLY A 112 -8.09 -26.32 12.65
N LEU A 113 -7.96 -26.24 11.33
CA LEU A 113 -7.50 -25.06 10.59
C LEU A 113 -8.68 -24.27 10.02
N ARG A 114 -8.50 -22.96 9.89
CA ARG A 114 -9.39 -22.10 9.09
C ARG A 114 -8.82 -21.93 7.68
N TYR A 115 -9.68 -21.60 6.72
CA TYR A 115 -9.24 -21.39 5.33
C TYR A 115 -8.17 -20.29 5.24
N ASP A 116 -8.29 -19.23 6.04
CA ASP A 116 -7.33 -18.12 6.06
C ASP A 116 -5.96 -18.50 6.64
N ASP A 117 -5.88 -19.58 7.41
CA ASP A 117 -4.59 -20.04 7.96
C ASP A 117 -3.65 -20.57 6.86
N LEU A 118 -4.19 -20.90 5.68
CA LEU A 118 -3.43 -21.39 4.52
C LEU A 118 -2.62 -20.29 3.81
N TYR A 119 -2.90 -19.02 4.08
CA TYR A 119 -2.15 -17.93 3.48
C TYR A 119 -0.75 -17.82 4.09
N ASP A 120 0.26 -17.94 3.24
CA ASP A 120 1.67 -17.92 3.61
C ASP A 120 2.24 -16.49 3.50
N PRO A 121 2.64 -15.86 4.62
CA PRO A 121 3.19 -14.51 4.61
C PRO A 121 4.55 -14.40 3.90
N LEU A 122 5.27 -15.50 3.66
CA LEU A 122 6.56 -15.46 2.94
C LEU A 122 6.39 -15.44 1.41
N LYS A 123 5.19 -15.77 0.92
CA LYS A 123 4.87 -15.83 -0.50
C LYS A 123 4.08 -14.61 -0.96
N ASP A 124 3.18 -14.10 -0.11
CA ASP A 124 2.38 -12.91 -0.39
C ASP A 124 2.64 -11.84 0.68
N GLU A 125 3.27 -10.76 0.25
CA GLU A 125 3.55 -9.60 1.10
C GLU A 125 2.27 -8.87 1.56
N ASP A 126 1.17 -8.96 0.78
CA ASP A 126 -0.13 -8.42 1.23
C ASP A 126 -0.61 -9.17 2.48
N VAL A 127 -0.38 -10.49 2.54
CA VAL A 127 -0.74 -11.34 3.67
C VAL A 127 0.12 -11.00 4.88
N ALA A 128 1.42 -10.79 4.69
CA ALA A 128 2.31 -10.38 5.78
C ALA A 128 1.88 -9.04 6.40
N GLU A 129 1.58 -8.04 5.58
CA GLU A 129 1.12 -6.73 6.08
C GLU A 129 -0.28 -6.83 6.71
N ALA A 130 -1.20 -7.60 6.12
CA ALA A 130 -2.52 -7.81 6.69
C ALA A 130 -2.42 -8.45 8.09
N LEU A 131 -1.59 -9.48 8.26
CA LEU A 131 -1.36 -10.11 9.57
C LEU A 131 -0.74 -9.15 10.58
N ARG A 132 0.10 -8.20 10.15
CA ARG A 132 0.69 -7.17 11.02
C ARG A 132 -0.35 -6.19 11.57
N ARG A 133 -1.44 -5.96 10.85
CA ARG A 133 -2.54 -5.06 11.24
C ARG A 133 -3.55 -5.69 12.18
N LEU A 134 -3.65 -7.02 12.18
CA LEU A 134 -4.62 -7.74 12.99
C LEU A 134 -4.31 -7.63 14.49
N PRO A 135 -5.33 -7.71 15.35
CA PRO A 135 -5.14 -7.71 16.80
C PRO A 135 -4.30 -8.93 17.23
N PRO A 136 -3.44 -8.77 18.25
CA PRO A 136 -2.49 -9.79 18.66
C PRO A 136 -3.16 -11.09 19.13
N GLU A 137 -4.38 -11.01 19.68
CA GLU A 137 -5.16 -12.18 20.12
C GLU A 137 -5.48 -13.11 18.94
N VAL A 138 -5.93 -12.55 17.81
CA VAL A 138 -6.27 -13.32 16.61
C VAL A 138 -5.03 -13.99 16.01
N ILE A 139 -3.88 -13.32 16.07
CA ILE A 139 -2.59 -13.88 15.64
C ILE A 139 -2.16 -15.03 16.55
N LEU A 140 -2.33 -14.89 17.86
CA LEU A 140 -2.05 -15.97 18.81
C LEU A 140 -2.93 -17.19 18.51
N GLU A 141 -4.23 -17.00 18.30
CA GLU A 141 -5.15 -18.08 17.94
C GLU A 141 -4.75 -18.77 16.64
N ARG A 142 -4.39 -18.01 15.60
CA ARG A 142 -3.83 -18.54 14.34
C ARG A 142 -2.61 -19.41 14.60
N ASN A 143 -1.65 -18.91 15.37
CA ASN A 143 -0.42 -19.64 15.66
C ASN A 143 -0.67 -20.92 16.47
N CYS A 144 -1.63 -20.89 17.40
CA CYS A 144 -2.07 -22.07 18.13
C CYS A 144 -2.70 -23.11 17.19
N ARG A 145 -3.55 -22.70 16.24
CA ARG A 145 -4.13 -23.60 15.23
C ARG A 145 -3.05 -24.22 14.34
N LEU A 146 -2.12 -23.42 13.82
CA LEU A 146 -1.02 -23.90 12.97
C LEU A 146 -0.11 -24.88 13.72
N ARG A 147 0.26 -24.58 14.98
CA ARG A 147 1.08 -25.48 15.79
C ARG A 147 0.35 -26.80 16.08
N ARG A 148 -0.94 -26.74 16.39
CA ARG A 148 -1.76 -27.94 16.59
C ARG A 148 -1.86 -28.77 15.31
N ALA A 149 -2.10 -28.14 14.17
CA ALA A 149 -2.18 -28.84 12.89
C ALA A 149 -0.87 -29.55 12.54
N ALA A 150 0.27 -28.88 12.75
CA ALA A 150 1.59 -29.47 12.55
C ALA A 150 1.85 -30.67 13.49
N ASP A 151 1.41 -30.57 14.76
CA ASP A 151 1.51 -31.68 15.72
C ASP A 151 0.65 -32.89 15.31
N LEU A 152 -0.60 -32.65 14.91
CA LEU A 152 -1.51 -33.68 14.40
C LEU A 152 -0.97 -34.35 13.12
N ASP A 153 -0.46 -33.55 12.19
CA ASP A 153 0.13 -34.04 10.94
C ASP A 153 1.36 -34.92 11.19
N MET A 154 2.27 -34.47 12.06
CA MET A 154 3.45 -35.25 12.47
C MET A 154 3.07 -36.58 13.13
N LYS A 155 1.95 -36.61 13.86
CA LYS A 155 1.41 -37.82 14.51
C LYS A 155 0.58 -38.69 13.57
N HIS A 156 0.28 -38.22 12.36
CA HIS A 156 -0.69 -38.82 11.45
C HIS A 156 -2.04 -39.11 12.14
N ASP A 157 -2.52 -38.16 12.94
CA ASP A 157 -3.80 -38.24 13.66
C ASP A 157 -4.67 -37.00 13.37
N HIS A 158 -5.93 -37.04 13.79
CA HIS A 158 -6.92 -36.02 13.52
C HIS A 158 -7.64 -35.56 14.80
N LEU A 159 -8.37 -34.45 14.68
CA LEU A 159 -9.21 -33.95 15.74
C LEU A 159 -10.51 -34.78 15.82
N HIS A 160 -10.86 -35.25 17.02
CA HIS A 160 -12.01 -36.12 17.26
C HIS A 160 -13.08 -35.46 18.16
N GLY A 161 -14.28 -36.04 18.16
CA GLY A 161 -15.34 -35.73 19.12
C GLY A 161 -15.82 -34.27 19.12
N GLU A 162 -15.97 -33.70 20.33
CA GLU A 162 -16.51 -32.35 20.50
C GLU A 162 -15.62 -31.25 19.90
N LEU A 163 -14.30 -31.47 19.85
CA LEU A 163 -13.37 -30.48 19.32
C LEU A 163 -13.54 -30.33 17.81
N LEU A 164 -13.78 -31.43 17.10
CA LEU A 164 -14.07 -31.42 15.66
C LEU A 164 -15.38 -30.69 15.37
N ALA A 165 -16.41 -30.94 16.18
CA ALA A 165 -17.72 -30.29 16.04
C ALA A 165 -17.66 -28.77 16.26
N LYS A 166 -16.69 -28.27 17.04
CA LYS A 166 -16.48 -26.84 17.30
C LYS A 166 -15.67 -26.12 16.21
N GLN A 167 -15.20 -26.80 15.16
CA GLN A 167 -14.39 -26.17 14.12
C GLN A 167 -15.21 -25.29 13.17
N THR A 168 -14.66 -24.12 12.82
CA THR A 168 -15.28 -23.14 11.93
C THR A 168 -14.39 -22.83 10.72
N PRO A 169 -14.18 -23.79 9.79
CA PRO A 169 -13.22 -23.63 8.69
C PRO A 169 -13.55 -22.50 7.71
N GLY A 170 -14.83 -22.13 7.58
CA GLY A 170 -15.32 -21.06 6.70
C GLY A 170 -15.40 -19.68 7.36
N GLU A 171 -14.93 -19.53 8.60
CA GLU A 171 -14.90 -18.24 9.28
C GLU A 171 -13.60 -17.50 8.92
N HIS A 172 -13.75 -16.39 8.21
CA HIS A 172 -12.63 -15.61 7.70
C HIS A 172 -12.30 -14.46 8.65
N TYR A 173 -11.01 -14.33 9.00
CA TYR A 173 -10.50 -13.28 9.89
C TYR A 173 -9.48 -12.38 9.19
N LEU A 174 -8.94 -12.81 8.04
CA LEU A 174 -7.87 -12.11 7.33
C LEU A 174 -8.38 -11.35 6.08
N GLN A 175 -9.49 -11.81 5.48
CA GLN A 175 -9.94 -11.32 4.17
C GLN A 175 -10.20 -9.81 4.14
N GLU A 176 -10.83 -9.25 5.17
CA GLU A 176 -11.12 -7.81 5.24
C GLU A 176 -9.84 -6.97 5.23
N ALA A 177 -8.90 -7.28 6.12
CA ALA A 177 -7.60 -6.62 6.17
C ALA A 177 -6.80 -6.82 4.86
N LEU A 178 -6.89 -8.00 4.26
CA LEU A 178 -6.21 -8.32 3.00
C LEU A 178 -6.77 -7.51 1.82
N GLU A 179 -8.09 -7.33 1.76
CA GLU A 179 -8.76 -6.51 0.75
C GLU A 179 -8.39 -5.04 0.87
N GLU A 180 -8.30 -4.50 2.09
CA GLU A 180 -7.82 -3.15 2.35
C GLU A 180 -6.37 -2.96 1.87
N VAL A 181 -5.46 -3.84 2.28
CA VAL A 181 -4.04 -3.76 1.89
C VAL A 181 -3.90 -3.81 0.35
N ARG A 182 -4.64 -4.71 -0.30
CA ARG A 182 -4.66 -4.82 -1.78
C ARG A 182 -5.25 -3.58 -2.43
N LYS A 183 -6.27 -2.95 -1.84
CA LYS A 183 -6.86 -1.70 -2.33
C LYS A 183 -5.85 -0.57 -2.25
N GLU A 184 -5.19 -0.38 -1.10
CA GLU A 184 -4.13 0.62 -0.93
C GLU A 184 -2.98 0.41 -1.93
N ARG A 185 -2.56 -0.85 -2.15
CA ARG A 185 -1.52 -1.18 -3.13
C ARG A 185 -1.92 -0.76 -4.55
N ARG A 186 -3.17 -1.04 -4.95
CA ARG A 186 -3.71 -0.62 -6.26
C ARG A 186 -3.76 0.90 -6.37
N GLU A 187 -4.21 1.60 -5.33
CA GLU A 187 -4.26 3.07 -5.31
C GLU A 187 -2.85 3.68 -5.44
N ARG A 188 -1.86 3.17 -4.69
CA ARG A 188 -0.45 3.61 -4.82
C ARG A 188 0.10 3.37 -6.22
N ALA A 189 -0.21 2.21 -6.81
CA ALA A 189 0.19 1.90 -8.17
C ALA A 189 -0.44 2.86 -9.20
N LEU A 190 -1.71 3.23 -9.04
CA LEU A 190 -2.39 4.23 -9.88
C LEU A 190 -1.76 5.62 -9.76
N LEU A 191 -1.29 5.99 -8.56
CA LEU A 191 -0.56 7.24 -8.31
C LEU A 191 0.89 7.21 -8.81
N GLY A 192 1.37 6.08 -9.34
CA GLY A 192 2.77 5.90 -9.75
C GLY A 192 3.76 5.92 -8.59
N THR A 193 3.28 5.69 -7.36
CA THR A 193 4.12 5.63 -6.16
C THR A 193 4.72 4.23 -6.01
N GLN A 194 5.93 4.16 -5.45
CA GLN A 194 6.59 2.89 -5.12
C GLN A 194 5.72 2.06 -4.14
N PRO A 195 5.78 0.72 -4.18
CA PRO A 195 5.07 -0.11 -3.20
C PRO A 195 5.61 0.17 -1.78
N ALA A 196 4.73 0.14 -0.78
CA ALA A 196 5.11 0.47 0.59
C ALA A 196 6.06 -0.55 1.23
N TYR A 197 6.07 -1.78 0.71
CA TYR A 197 6.97 -2.84 1.12
C TYR A 197 7.34 -3.65 -0.14
N THR A 198 8.56 -4.17 -0.15
CA THR A 198 9.10 -4.98 -1.24
C THR A 198 9.50 -6.34 -0.70
N ARG A 199 9.30 -7.37 -1.52
CA ARG A 199 9.73 -8.73 -1.20
C ARG A 199 11.22 -8.77 -0.93
N ILE A 200 11.59 -9.19 0.28
CA ILE A 200 12.98 -9.43 0.63
C ILE A 200 13.30 -10.86 0.19
N TYR A 201 13.95 -11.00 -0.97
CA TYR A 201 14.48 -12.29 -1.38
C TYR A 201 15.67 -12.63 -0.48
N TYR A 202 15.58 -13.76 0.22
CA TYR A 202 16.72 -14.43 0.85
C TYR A 202 17.09 -15.67 0.03
#